data_AF-A0AAV0W635-F1
#
_entry.id   AF-A0AAV0W635-F1
#
_cell.length_a   1.000
_cell.length_b   1.000
_cell.length_c   1.000
_cell.angle_alpha   90.00
_cell.angle_beta   90.00
_cell.angle_gamma   90.00
#
_symmetry.space_group_name_H-M   'P 1'
#
loop_
_entity.id
_entity.type
_entity.pdbx_description
1 polymer ?
#
loop_
_entity_poly.entity_id
_entity_poly.type
_entity_poly.pdbx_seq_one_letter_code
_entity_poly.pdbx_strand_id
1 'polypeptide(L)'
;MRPYGVPCTFALSIATALLLAATTDGIEIRHTDNNAENIAARRRASNENISPDENNKQFWYDAGNNLLRKKLNLERQYGVAKNVIFFIGDGMSIATLTSARIYMGQTKNNTGSEKEMLSFEKFPFTGLSKTYCVDSQVADSACSATAYLTGVKGNIETIGVSGTVTNRDCMASNEPANQAVSSMRWAQRAGKRTGVVSNMRVTHATPAGAYANVAQRDWECDNDVFIDELADKSCRTQPDIARQLIERETGRNLNVIMGGGRAKFFPNTDKDQQNLKGQRRDGRDLIKEWLEIDRTSGASSAYVTDRSQLKSMNTSETDYLLGLFASSHMSYNLLANKTQEPTLVEMTEAAIEVLSKGDAGYYLFVEGGLIDWAHHSNMAQLALDEAVMLSKAVGRAAELTSREDTLIVVTSDHSHTMSINGYPHRGSDILGHPKIAVTDNMPYSTLSYANGPSYKARYNLSDDKTDEPEYQFPSMLNLTWETHGGDDVAVFASGPWAHLFVGNYEQNYIPHAISYAARMGPGAEIERKHEADSSSEKIFVSSSLAAFMTLVALLLR
;
A
#
# COMPACT_ATOMS: atom_id res chain seq x y z
N MET A 1 -16.11 68.52 -44.87
CA MET A 1 -17.17 69.25 -44.15
C MET A 1 -17.71 68.32 -43.07
N ARG A 2 -17.60 68.70 -41.80
CA ARG A 2 -18.39 68.14 -40.67
C ARG A 2 -19.85 68.63 -40.79
N PRO A 3 -20.78 68.30 -39.87
CA PRO A 3 -21.22 67.00 -39.32
C PRO A 3 -22.77 66.95 -39.17
N TYR A 4 -23.41 65.80 -38.92
CA TYR A 4 -24.68 65.64 -38.14
C TYR A 4 -24.85 64.10 -38.00
N GLY A 5 -24.92 63.44 -36.85
CA GLY A 5 -25.52 63.80 -35.57
C GLY A 5 -26.64 62.79 -35.29
N VAL A 6 -26.29 61.56 -34.89
CA VAL A 6 -27.28 60.57 -34.43
C VAL A 6 -27.46 60.71 -32.91
N PRO A 7 -28.70 60.76 -32.39
CA PRO A 7 -28.96 61.19 -31.02
C PRO A 7 -28.62 60.11 -29.99
N CYS A 8 -28.01 60.54 -28.90
CA CYS A 8 -27.59 59.75 -27.75
C CYS A 8 -28.74 59.34 -26.82
N THR A 9 -29.85 58.80 -27.36
CA THR A 9 -31.06 58.48 -26.56
C THR A 9 -31.66 57.09 -26.77
N PHE A 10 -30.96 56.17 -27.45
CA PHE A 10 -31.42 54.77 -27.58
C PHE A 10 -30.52 53.72 -26.89
N ALA A 11 -29.48 54.17 -26.16
CA ALA A 11 -28.59 53.28 -25.39
C ALA A 11 -28.87 53.28 -23.87
N LEU A 12 -29.85 54.07 -23.40
CA LEU A 12 -30.10 54.27 -21.96
C LEU A 12 -31.40 53.64 -21.44
N SER A 13 -32.11 52.85 -22.25
CA SER A 13 -33.38 52.21 -21.88
C SER A 13 -33.33 50.67 -21.85
N ILE A 14 -32.23 50.04 -22.31
CA ILE A 14 -32.00 48.59 -22.14
C ILE A 14 -31.01 48.31 -21.00
N ALA A 15 -30.15 49.28 -20.65
CA ALA A 15 -29.21 49.16 -19.54
C ALA A 15 -29.86 49.29 -18.14
N THR A 16 -31.05 49.88 -18.04
CA THR A 16 -31.76 50.09 -16.77
C THR A 16 -32.82 49.04 -16.44
N ALA A 17 -33.20 48.18 -17.40
CA ALA A 17 -34.14 47.07 -17.16
C ALA A 17 -33.44 45.75 -16.79
N LEU A 18 -32.14 45.60 -17.07
CA LEU A 18 -31.34 44.42 -16.70
C LEU A 18 -30.48 44.62 -15.44
N LEU A 19 -30.40 45.84 -14.91
CA LEU A 19 -29.65 46.18 -13.69
C LEU A 19 -30.53 46.38 -12.44
N LEU A 20 -31.85 46.20 -12.53
CA LEU A 20 -32.79 46.33 -11.41
C LEU A 20 -33.53 45.03 -11.05
N ALA A 21 -33.16 43.89 -11.67
CA ALA A 21 -33.60 42.55 -11.26
C ALA A 21 -32.45 41.70 -10.66
N ALA A 22 -31.27 42.29 -10.47
CA ALA A 22 -30.25 41.74 -9.59
C ALA A 22 -30.43 42.40 -8.21
N THR A 23 -31.55 42.08 -7.55
CA THR A 23 -31.57 42.17 -6.10
C THR A 23 -30.37 41.37 -5.60
N THR A 24 -29.60 42.01 -4.73
CA THR A 24 -28.48 41.43 -4.00
C THR A 24 -28.97 40.37 -3.01
N ASP A 25 -29.67 39.35 -3.50
CA ASP A 25 -29.56 38.03 -2.91
C ASP A 25 -28.25 37.50 -3.48
N GLY A 26 -27.14 37.82 -2.80
CA GLY A 26 -25.91 37.09 -3.04
C GLY A 26 -26.27 35.61 -3.04
N ILE A 27 -25.84 34.87 -4.06
CA ILE A 27 -25.96 33.41 -4.04
C ILE A 27 -25.16 32.97 -2.83
N GLU A 28 -25.85 32.82 -1.70
CA GLU A 28 -25.29 32.27 -0.49
C GLU A 28 -25.14 30.78 -0.79
N ILE A 29 -23.98 30.40 -1.32
CA ILE A 29 -23.60 29.00 -1.47
C ILE A 29 -23.45 28.46 -0.05
N ARG A 30 -24.57 28.03 0.55
CA ARG A 30 -24.55 27.38 1.85
C ARG A 30 -23.95 26.00 1.65
N HIS A 31 -22.74 25.81 2.16
CA HIS A 31 -22.01 24.55 2.10
C HIS A 31 -22.72 23.39 2.85
N THR A 32 -23.77 23.67 3.63
CA THR A 32 -24.47 22.65 4.42
C THR A 32 -25.99 22.80 4.34
N ASP A 33 -26.71 21.69 4.16
CA ASP A 33 -28.18 21.68 4.15
C ASP A 33 -28.74 21.97 5.54
N ASN A 34 -29.14 23.23 5.77
CA ASN A 34 -29.68 23.71 7.05
C ASN A 34 -31.21 23.64 7.12
N ASN A 35 -31.80 22.51 6.70
CA ASN A 35 -33.22 22.25 6.92
C ASN A 35 -33.47 21.70 8.35
N ALA A 36 -34.71 21.83 8.84
CA ALA A 36 -35.07 21.47 10.21
C ALA A 36 -34.79 19.99 10.53
N GLU A 37 -34.98 19.10 9.56
CA GLU A 37 -34.74 17.66 9.68
C GLU A 37 -33.24 17.35 9.83
N ASN A 38 -32.39 17.95 9.00
CA ASN A 38 -30.94 17.83 9.11
C ASN A 38 -30.42 18.43 10.43
N ILE A 39 -30.98 19.54 10.89
CA ILE A 39 -30.64 20.12 12.20
C ILE A 39 -31.02 19.15 13.34
N ALA A 40 -32.22 18.57 13.28
CA ALA A 40 -32.67 17.59 14.27
C ALA A 40 -31.80 16.32 14.23
N ALA A 41 -31.44 15.82 13.04
CA ALA A 41 -30.58 14.67 12.87
C ALA A 41 -29.15 14.93 13.39
N ARG A 42 -28.58 16.13 13.16
CA ARG A 42 -27.30 16.55 13.76
C ARG A 42 -27.36 16.53 15.29
N ARG A 43 -28.44 17.07 15.89
CA ARG A 43 -28.64 17.09 17.34
C ARG A 43 -28.79 15.67 17.93
N ARG A 44 -29.46 14.76 17.23
CA ARG A 44 -29.55 13.35 17.65
C ARG A 44 -28.19 12.67 17.60
N ALA A 45 -27.48 12.77 16.48
CA ALA A 45 -26.16 12.18 16.33
C ALA A 45 -25.17 12.69 17.40
N SER A 46 -25.22 13.98 17.76
CA SER A 46 -24.39 14.52 18.83
C SER A 46 -24.72 14.01 20.24
N ASN A 47 -25.92 13.48 20.44
CA ASN A 47 -26.36 12.97 21.74
C ASN A 47 -26.20 11.44 21.85
N GLU A 48 -26.36 10.70 20.74
CA GLU A 48 -26.41 9.24 20.75
C GLU A 48 -25.06 8.59 20.39
N ASN A 49 -24.29 9.19 19.47
CA ASN A 49 -23.11 8.57 18.87
C ASN A 49 -21.79 9.18 19.32
N ILE A 50 -21.82 10.19 20.18
CA ILE A 50 -20.66 10.93 20.67
C ILE A 50 -20.53 10.72 22.18
N SER A 51 -19.30 10.51 22.68
CA SER A 51 -19.05 10.46 24.12
C SER A 51 -19.49 11.77 24.78
N PRO A 52 -20.20 11.77 25.93
CA PRO A 52 -20.52 13.00 26.66
C PRO A 52 -19.29 13.87 26.94
N ASP A 53 -18.11 13.27 27.08
CA ASP A 53 -16.85 14.00 27.28
C ASP A 53 -16.48 14.87 26.06
N GLU A 54 -16.76 14.43 24.83
CA GLU A 54 -16.47 15.18 23.60
C GLU A 54 -17.31 16.47 23.50
N ASN A 55 -18.42 16.60 24.25
CA ASN A 55 -19.18 17.85 24.35
C ASN A 55 -18.50 18.88 25.28
N ASN A 56 -17.53 18.46 26.09
CA ASN A 56 -16.77 19.34 26.95
C ASN A 56 -15.49 19.82 26.24
N LYS A 57 -15.31 21.14 26.12
CA LYS A 57 -14.08 21.73 25.55
C LYS A 57 -12.80 21.22 26.23
N GLN A 58 -12.86 20.90 27.54
CA GLN A 58 -11.70 20.44 28.30
C GLN A 58 -11.19 19.08 27.79
N PHE A 59 -12.08 18.19 27.35
CA PHE A 59 -11.69 16.90 26.76
C PHE A 59 -10.76 17.11 25.56
N TRP A 60 -11.10 18.03 24.65
CA TRP A 60 -10.28 18.31 23.46
C TRP A 60 -8.97 19.02 23.80
N TYR A 61 -8.99 19.94 24.78
CA TYR A 61 -7.76 20.55 25.31
C TYR A 61 -6.82 19.49 25.90
N ASP A 62 -7.35 18.56 26.68
CA ASP A 62 -6.56 17.49 27.31
C ASP A 62 -6.06 16.49 26.27
N ALA A 63 -6.89 16.10 25.30
CA ALA A 63 -6.48 15.23 24.20
C ALA A 63 -5.32 15.83 23.41
N GLY A 64 -5.42 17.11 23.02
CA GLY A 64 -4.36 17.83 22.31
C GLY A 64 -3.08 17.95 23.14
N ASN A 65 -3.18 18.37 24.40
CA ASN A 65 -2.02 18.50 25.30
C ASN A 65 -1.35 17.15 25.60
N ASN A 66 -2.13 16.08 25.75
CA ASN A 66 -1.60 14.74 25.96
C ASN A 66 -0.86 14.23 24.72
N LEU A 67 -1.39 14.46 23.52
CA LEU A 67 -0.68 14.12 22.29
C LEU A 67 0.61 14.94 22.13
N LEU A 68 0.56 16.25 22.42
CA LEU A 68 1.74 17.11 22.40
C LEU A 68 2.82 16.59 23.35
N ARG A 69 2.48 16.26 24.60
CA ARG A 69 3.43 15.66 25.57
C ARG A 69 4.02 14.35 25.06
N LYS A 70 3.21 13.46 24.48
CA LYS A 70 3.69 12.22 23.86
C LYS A 70 4.69 12.49 22.74
N LYS A 71 4.44 13.49 21.89
CA LYS A 71 5.34 13.87 20.78
C LYS A 71 6.63 14.53 21.28
N LEU A 72 6.57 15.35 22.33
CA LEU A 72 7.75 15.97 22.95
C LEU A 72 8.67 14.93 23.62
N ASN A 73 8.10 13.87 24.18
CA ASN A 73 8.83 12.78 24.83
C ASN A 73 9.18 11.63 23.88
N LEU A 74 8.94 11.78 22.57
CA LEU A 74 9.22 10.73 21.61
C LEU A 74 10.72 10.61 21.38
N GLU A 75 11.31 9.53 21.87
CA GLU A 75 12.71 9.20 21.61
C GLU A 75 12.88 8.57 20.23
N ARG A 76 13.83 9.11 19.46
CA ARG A 76 14.22 8.54 18.17
C ARG A 76 15.06 7.30 18.43
N GLN A 77 14.65 6.19 17.82
CA GLN A 77 15.42 4.96 17.83
C GLN A 77 16.49 5.03 16.74
N TYR A 78 17.74 4.80 17.13
CA TYR A 78 18.92 4.71 16.27
C TYR A 78 19.50 3.30 16.37
N GLY A 79 20.57 3.03 15.61
CA GLY A 79 21.19 1.71 15.55
C GLY A 79 20.76 0.93 14.31
N VAL A 80 21.09 -0.36 14.27
CA VAL A 80 20.81 -1.20 13.09
C VAL A 80 19.44 -1.84 13.25
N ALA A 81 18.57 -1.66 12.25
CA ALA A 81 17.39 -2.49 12.09
C ALA A 81 17.86 -3.91 11.70
N LYS A 82 17.96 -4.79 12.71
CA LYS A 82 18.24 -6.21 12.51
C LYS A 82 17.18 -6.82 11.61
N ASN A 83 15.92 -6.49 11.86
CA ASN A 83 14.78 -6.96 11.08
C ASN A 83 14.09 -5.81 10.35
N VAL A 84 13.60 -6.08 9.15
CA VAL A 84 12.73 -5.18 8.39
C VAL A 84 11.45 -5.91 8.05
N ILE A 85 10.31 -5.29 8.33
CA ILE A 85 9.02 -5.73 7.83
C ILE A 85 8.39 -4.59 7.05
N PHE A 86 8.21 -4.80 5.75
CA PHE A 86 7.66 -3.81 4.85
C PHE A 86 6.28 -4.25 4.34
N PHE A 87 5.25 -3.52 4.73
CA PHE A 87 3.87 -3.76 4.34
C PHE A 87 3.42 -2.83 3.22
N ILE A 88 2.73 -3.38 2.23
CA ILE A 88 2.00 -2.65 1.19
C ILE A 88 0.52 -3.00 1.29
N GLY A 89 -0.34 -1.98 1.37
CA GLY A 89 -1.74 -2.11 0.97
C GLY A 89 -1.86 -1.64 -0.47
N ASP A 90 -2.01 -2.57 -1.42
CA ASP A 90 -2.12 -2.25 -2.84
C ASP A 90 -3.38 -1.39 -3.06
N GLY A 91 -3.23 -0.20 -3.67
CA GLY A 91 -4.35 0.74 -3.83
C GLY A 91 -4.90 1.39 -2.53
N MET A 92 -4.22 1.26 -1.39
CA MET A 92 -4.69 1.82 -0.11
C MET A 92 -4.54 3.35 -0.02
N SER A 93 -5.44 4.08 -0.69
CA SER A 93 -5.54 5.54 -0.69
C SER A 93 -5.77 6.16 0.70
N ILE A 94 -5.57 7.47 0.83
CA ILE A 94 -5.94 8.21 2.06
C ILE A 94 -7.44 8.08 2.39
N ALA A 95 -8.29 8.03 1.36
CA ALA A 95 -9.72 7.78 1.52
C ALA A 95 -9.97 6.35 2.02
N THR A 96 -9.27 5.35 1.49
CA THR A 96 -9.32 3.95 1.94
C THR A 96 -8.91 3.84 3.40
N LEU A 97 -7.82 4.49 3.81
CA LEU A 97 -7.37 4.53 5.21
C LEU A 97 -8.46 5.06 6.14
N THR A 98 -9.03 6.22 5.80
CA THR A 98 -10.07 6.85 6.62
C THR A 98 -11.35 6.01 6.68
N SER A 99 -11.79 5.48 5.55
CA SER A 99 -12.98 4.63 5.51
C SER A 99 -12.76 3.32 6.26
N ALA A 100 -11.57 2.71 6.17
CA ALA A 100 -11.25 1.45 6.82
C ALA A 100 -11.19 1.58 8.36
N ARG A 101 -10.67 2.69 8.91
CA ARG A 101 -10.71 2.90 10.37
C ARG A 101 -12.14 3.10 10.89
N ILE A 102 -12.99 3.81 10.14
CA ILE A 102 -14.41 3.99 10.49
C ILE A 102 -15.14 2.65 10.43
N TYR A 103 -14.97 1.90 9.34
CA TYR A 103 -15.52 0.55 9.16
C TYR A 103 -15.09 -0.41 10.29
N MET A 104 -13.80 -0.41 10.64
CA MET A 104 -13.26 -1.20 11.74
C MET A 104 -13.89 -0.84 13.09
N GLY A 105 -14.14 0.46 13.35
CA GLY A 105 -14.81 0.89 14.57
C GLY A 105 -16.28 0.46 14.62
N GLN A 106 -16.97 0.56 13.49
CA GLN A 106 -18.39 0.18 13.37
C GLN A 106 -18.59 -1.32 13.55
N THR A 107 -17.75 -2.15 12.94
CA THR A 107 -17.81 -3.62 13.08
C THR A 107 -17.53 -4.12 14.50
N LYS A 108 -16.91 -3.31 15.37
CA LYS A 108 -16.73 -3.61 16.80
C LYS A 108 -17.88 -3.12 17.68
N ASN A 109 -18.95 -2.55 17.09
CA ASN A 109 -20.02 -1.84 17.81
C ASN A 109 -19.51 -0.71 18.71
N ASN A 110 -18.39 -0.07 18.36
CA ASN A 110 -17.86 1.06 19.13
C ASN A 110 -18.61 2.35 18.75
N THR A 111 -19.16 3.04 19.74
CA THR A 111 -19.65 4.42 19.54
C THR A 111 -18.47 5.37 19.27
N GLY A 112 -18.64 6.25 18.27
CA GLY A 112 -17.58 7.15 17.81
C GLY A 112 -16.46 6.45 17.04
N SER A 113 -16.81 5.54 16.12
CA SER A 113 -15.88 4.77 15.28
C SER A 113 -14.83 5.61 14.54
N GLU A 114 -15.10 6.89 14.30
CA GLU A 114 -14.16 7.80 13.63
C GLU A 114 -12.91 8.12 14.47
N LYS A 115 -12.92 7.85 15.78
CA LYS A 115 -11.75 8.02 16.65
C LYS A 115 -10.79 6.82 16.63
N GLU A 116 -11.22 5.71 16.04
CA GLU A 116 -10.39 4.51 15.93
C GLU A 116 -9.18 4.78 15.03
N MET A 117 -8.15 3.97 15.24
CA MET A 117 -6.92 4.01 14.46
C MET A 117 -6.56 2.59 14.03
N LEU A 118 -6.26 2.41 12.74
CA LEU A 118 -5.56 1.23 12.24
C LEU A 118 -4.24 1.06 13.03
N SER A 119 -3.73 -0.17 13.10
CA SER A 119 -2.57 -0.49 13.95
C SER A 119 -1.36 0.40 13.64
N PHE A 120 -1.12 0.69 12.37
CA PHE A 120 -0.01 1.51 11.88
C PHE A 120 -0.26 3.02 11.94
N GLU A 121 -1.51 3.49 12.08
CA GLU A 121 -1.77 4.92 12.37
C GLU A 121 -1.27 5.32 13.77
N LYS A 122 -0.99 4.33 14.63
CA LYS A 122 -0.38 4.53 15.95
C LYS A 122 1.15 4.69 15.89
N PHE A 123 1.76 4.49 14.72
CA PHE A 123 3.20 4.63 14.56
C PHE A 123 3.64 6.09 14.74
N PRO A 124 4.87 6.32 15.26
CA PRO A 124 5.29 7.66 15.65
C PRO A 124 5.54 8.61 14.48
N PHE A 125 5.86 8.09 13.29
CA PHE A 125 6.27 8.85 12.11
C PHE A 125 5.38 8.55 10.90
N THR A 126 5.05 9.62 10.16
CA THR A 126 4.23 9.58 8.96
C THR A 126 4.81 10.54 7.91
N GLY A 127 4.79 10.11 6.65
CA GLY A 127 5.14 10.91 5.47
C GLY A 127 4.19 10.65 4.30
N LEU A 128 4.42 11.35 3.19
CA LEU A 128 3.70 11.18 1.93
C LEU A 128 4.67 10.78 0.81
N SER A 129 4.20 9.87 -0.05
CA SER A 129 4.96 9.29 -1.16
C SER A 129 4.33 9.64 -2.50
N LYS A 130 5.11 10.25 -3.39
CA LYS A 130 4.72 10.58 -4.78
C LYS A 130 4.86 9.38 -5.70
N THR A 131 3.75 8.91 -6.27
CA THR A 131 3.61 7.57 -6.86
C THR A 131 3.86 7.48 -8.37
N TYR A 132 3.78 8.59 -9.12
CA TYR A 132 3.91 8.62 -10.58
C TYR A 132 5.05 7.74 -11.14
N CYS A 133 4.79 7.01 -12.25
CA CYS A 133 5.81 6.29 -13.02
C CYS A 133 6.67 7.27 -13.83
N VAL A 134 7.76 6.81 -14.44
CA VAL A 134 8.55 7.66 -15.37
C VAL A 134 7.71 8.18 -16.55
N ASP A 135 6.80 7.36 -17.07
CA ASP A 135 5.99 7.62 -18.26
C ASP A 135 4.48 7.83 -17.99
N SER A 136 4.04 7.76 -16.72
CA SER A 136 2.63 7.90 -16.35
C SER A 136 2.44 8.68 -15.05
N GLN A 137 1.45 9.58 -15.05
CA GLN A 137 1.07 10.34 -13.85
C GLN A 137 0.34 9.48 -12.81
N VAL A 138 -0.46 8.52 -13.29
CA VAL A 138 -1.13 7.52 -12.45
C VAL A 138 -0.37 6.22 -12.60
N ALA A 139 0.23 5.75 -11.51
CA ALA A 139 1.03 4.55 -11.52
C ALA A 139 0.19 3.28 -11.61
N ASP A 140 0.78 2.24 -12.17
CA ASP A 140 0.31 0.87 -11.94
C ASP A 140 1.16 0.21 -10.83
N SER A 141 0.72 -0.95 -10.35
CA SER A 141 1.45 -1.72 -9.32
C SER A 141 2.86 -2.16 -9.78
N ALA A 142 3.13 -2.32 -11.08
CA ALA A 142 4.45 -2.76 -11.56
C ALA A 142 5.53 -1.68 -11.47
N CYS A 143 5.26 -0.48 -12.00
CA CYS A 143 6.24 0.60 -11.97
C CYS A 143 6.50 1.07 -10.54
N SER A 144 5.46 1.07 -9.71
CA SER A 144 5.53 1.46 -8.30
C SER A 144 6.26 0.40 -7.47
N ALA A 145 6.02 -0.90 -7.70
CA ALA A 145 6.82 -1.98 -7.12
C ALA A 145 8.30 -1.84 -7.42
N THR A 146 8.63 -1.45 -8.65
CA THR A 146 10.00 -1.12 -9.02
C THR A 146 10.53 0.03 -8.16
N ALA A 147 9.75 1.11 -7.97
CA ALA A 147 10.14 2.23 -7.12
C ALA A 147 10.39 1.82 -5.66
N TYR A 148 9.38 1.29 -4.97
CA TYR A 148 9.48 1.05 -3.52
C TYR A 148 10.26 -0.22 -3.14
N LEU A 149 10.58 -1.12 -4.07
CA LEU A 149 11.44 -2.29 -3.79
C LEU A 149 12.85 -2.15 -4.34
N THR A 150 13.10 -1.38 -5.39
CA THR A 150 14.46 -1.28 -5.99
C THR A 150 15.12 0.08 -5.82
N GLY A 151 14.34 1.10 -5.48
CA GLY A 151 14.83 2.47 -5.32
C GLY A 151 15.02 3.21 -6.64
N VAL A 152 14.43 2.69 -7.73
CA VAL A 152 14.44 3.28 -9.08
C VAL A 152 13.00 3.34 -9.62
N LYS A 153 12.57 4.46 -10.20
CA LYS A 153 11.28 4.52 -10.89
C LYS A 153 11.38 3.87 -12.28
N GLY A 154 10.38 3.07 -12.64
CA GLY A 154 10.23 2.42 -13.94
C GLY A 154 9.09 3.00 -14.77
N ASN A 155 8.83 2.38 -15.92
CA ASN A 155 7.67 2.67 -16.78
C ASN A 155 6.48 1.80 -16.37
N ILE A 156 5.27 2.22 -16.72
CA ILE A 156 4.03 1.47 -16.47
C ILE A 156 4.13 0.04 -17.04
N GLU A 157 3.54 -0.93 -16.33
CA GLU A 157 3.53 -2.36 -16.67
C GLU A 157 4.91 -3.06 -16.64
N THR A 158 6.01 -2.35 -16.33
CA THR A 158 7.35 -2.95 -16.22
C THR A 158 7.75 -3.20 -14.76
N ILE A 159 8.48 -4.29 -14.50
CA ILE A 159 8.88 -4.71 -13.15
C ILE A 159 10.40 -4.82 -13.08
N GLY A 160 11.00 -4.21 -12.06
CA GLY A 160 12.42 -4.38 -11.72
C GLY A 160 13.38 -3.81 -12.77
N VAL A 161 12.92 -2.91 -13.65
CA VAL A 161 13.74 -2.34 -14.72
C VAL A 161 13.64 -0.82 -14.73
N SER A 162 14.69 -0.15 -15.19
CA SER A 162 14.70 1.31 -15.32
C SER A 162 13.71 1.78 -16.40
N GLY A 163 13.37 3.07 -16.38
CA GLY A 163 12.55 3.72 -17.43
C GLY A 163 13.13 3.68 -18.86
N THR A 164 14.31 3.09 -19.06
CA THR A 164 14.87 2.80 -20.40
C THR A 164 14.11 1.65 -21.08
N VAL A 165 13.57 0.70 -20.32
CA VAL A 165 12.86 -0.45 -20.86
C VAL A 165 11.44 -0.05 -21.20
N THR A 166 11.08 -0.14 -22.47
CA THR A 166 9.69 0.04 -22.90
C THR A 166 8.90 -1.24 -22.67
N ASN A 167 7.60 -1.07 -22.47
CA ASN A 167 6.66 -2.17 -22.32
C ASN A 167 6.81 -3.22 -23.44
N ARG A 168 6.82 -4.51 -23.07
CA ARG A 168 7.03 -5.69 -23.93
C ARG A 168 8.39 -5.80 -24.64
N ASP A 169 9.37 -4.94 -24.35
CA ASP A 169 10.75 -5.13 -24.81
C ASP A 169 11.50 -6.14 -23.93
N CYS A 170 11.21 -7.42 -24.14
CA CYS A 170 11.81 -8.50 -23.37
C CYS A 170 13.33 -8.54 -23.48
N MET A 171 13.91 -8.17 -24.62
CA MET A 171 15.36 -8.18 -24.79
C MET A 171 15.98 -7.10 -23.89
N ALA A 172 15.47 -5.87 -23.94
CA ALA A 172 15.95 -4.80 -23.07
C ALA A 172 15.76 -5.12 -21.57
N SER A 173 14.68 -5.79 -21.16
CA SER A 173 14.50 -6.18 -19.75
C SER A 173 15.48 -7.24 -19.26
N ASN A 174 16.07 -8.02 -20.17
CA ASN A 174 17.07 -9.03 -19.85
C ASN A 174 18.50 -8.48 -19.85
N GLU A 175 18.72 -7.25 -20.32
CA GLU A 175 20.02 -6.59 -20.24
C GLU A 175 20.35 -6.17 -18.80
N PRO A 176 21.46 -6.66 -18.20
CA PRO A 176 21.79 -6.36 -16.80
C PRO A 176 21.90 -4.86 -16.49
N ALA A 177 22.28 -4.03 -17.46
CA ALA A 177 22.38 -2.58 -17.30
C ALA A 177 21.03 -1.90 -17.05
N ASN A 178 19.93 -2.51 -17.49
CA ASN A 178 18.58 -2.00 -17.32
C ASN A 178 17.89 -2.51 -16.05
N GLN A 179 18.42 -3.56 -15.42
CA GLN A 179 17.83 -4.22 -14.27
C GLN A 179 18.14 -3.47 -12.97
N ALA A 180 17.10 -3.15 -12.23
CA ALA A 180 17.21 -2.58 -10.89
C ALA A 180 17.32 -3.71 -9.85
N VAL A 181 18.25 -3.57 -8.90
CA VAL A 181 18.48 -4.56 -7.85
C VAL A 181 17.53 -4.27 -6.68
N SER A 182 16.70 -5.25 -6.32
CA SER A 182 15.72 -5.09 -5.23
C SER A 182 16.36 -5.04 -3.84
N SER A 183 15.63 -4.48 -2.87
CA SER A 183 15.96 -4.43 -1.46
C SER A 183 15.99 -5.83 -0.83
N MET A 184 15.23 -6.79 -1.38
CA MET A 184 15.37 -8.22 -1.04
C MET A 184 16.76 -8.73 -1.39
N ARG A 185 17.25 -8.41 -2.59
CA ARG A 185 18.59 -8.81 -3.01
C ARG A 185 19.67 -8.12 -2.17
N TRP A 186 19.45 -6.88 -1.76
CA TRP A 186 20.34 -6.19 -0.82
C TRP A 186 20.38 -6.89 0.54
N ALA A 187 19.22 -7.30 1.07
CA ALA A 187 19.11 -8.03 2.33
C ALA A 187 19.82 -9.39 2.25
N GLN A 188 19.61 -10.17 1.18
CA GLN A 188 20.30 -11.44 0.95
C GLN A 188 21.82 -11.28 0.92
N ARG A 189 22.33 -10.24 0.22
CA ARG A 189 23.77 -9.94 0.18
C ARG A 189 24.33 -9.52 1.55
N ALA A 190 23.49 -8.98 2.43
CA ALA A 190 23.83 -8.68 3.82
C ALA A 190 23.67 -9.91 4.75
N GLY A 191 23.41 -11.10 4.21
CA GLY A 191 23.24 -12.34 4.96
C GLY A 191 21.90 -12.49 5.66
N LYS A 192 20.95 -11.56 5.43
CA LYS A 192 19.61 -11.61 6.04
C LYS A 192 18.75 -12.66 5.35
N ARG A 193 17.89 -13.31 6.13
CA ARG A 193 16.82 -14.15 5.57
C ARG A 193 15.78 -13.27 4.89
N THR A 194 15.14 -13.76 3.83
CA THR A 194 14.20 -12.95 3.03
C THR A 194 12.90 -13.65 2.76
N GLY A 195 11.79 -12.92 2.76
CA GLY A 195 10.48 -13.49 2.50
C GLY A 195 9.48 -12.53 1.87
N VAL A 196 8.56 -13.11 1.09
CA VAL A 196 7.44 -12.44 0.43
C VAL A 196 6.15 -13.14 0.82
N VAL A 197 5.19 -12.35 1.32
CA VAL A 197 3.84 -12.80 1.67
C VAL A 197 2.84 -11.90 0.95
N SER A 198 1.82 -12.49 0.33
CA SER A 198 0.77 -11.76 -0.37
C SER A 198 -0.54 -12.53 -0.34
N ASN A 199 -1.69 -11.85 -0.31
CA ASN A 199 -2.99 -12.47 -0.61
C ASN A 199 -3.29 -12.51 -2.13
N MET A 200 -2.36 -12.06 -2.98
CA MET A 200 -2.40 -12.20 -4.43
C MET A 200 -1.64 -13.42 -4.92
N ARG A 201 -1.55 -13.60 -6.25
CA ARG A 201 -0.59 -14.53 -6.84
C ARG A 201 0.82 -14.07 -6.45
N VAL A 202 1.70 -14.99 -6.05
CA VAL A 202 3.10 -14.63 -5.73
C VAL A 202 3.89 -14.12 -6.96
N THR A 203 3.31 -14.28 -8.16
CA THR A 203 3.76 -13.78 -9.46
C THR A 203 3.11 -12.45 -9.87
N HIS A 204 2.16 -11.92 -9.08
CA HIS A 204 1.58 -10.60 -9.29
C HIS A 204 2.67 -9.50 -9.27
N ALA A 205 2.40 -8.33 -9.83
CA ALA A 205 3.39 -7.26 -9.98
C ALA A 205 4.05 -6.84 -8.67
N THR A 206 3.25 -6.64 -7.64
CA THR A 206 3.64 -6.18 -6.30
C THR A 206 4.66 -7.12 -5.63
N PRO A 207 4.42 -8.45 -5.50
CA PRO A 207 5.42 -9.39 -4.99
C PRO A 207 6.54 -9.64 -6.01
N ALA A 208 6.28 -9.60 -7.31
CA ALA A 208 7.30 -9.78 -8.34
C ALA A 208 8.37 -8.69 -8.32
N GLY A 209 8.05 -7.45 -7.94
CA GLY A 209 9.06 -6.38 -7.77
C GLY A 209 10.16 -6.71 -6.76
N ALA A 210 9.94 -7.68 -5.87
CA ALA A 210 10.96 -8.14 -4.94
C ALA A 210 12.04 -9.01 -5.61
N TYR A 211 11.78 -9.63 -6.76
CA TYR A 211 12.68 -10.64 -7.34
C TYR A 211 12.79 -10.67 -8.86
N ALA A 212 11.82 -10.15 -9.61
CA ALA A 212 11.73 -10.27 -11.06
C ALA A 212 12.18 -9.00 -11.79
N ASN A 213 12.64 -9.19 -13.03
CA ASN A 213 12.90 -8.13 -13.99
C ASN A 213 12.20 -8.51 -15.31
N VAL A 214 11.11 -7.82 -15.66
CA VAL A 214 10.31 -8.09 -16.86
C VAL A 214 9.80 -6.79 -17.49
N ALA A 215 9.69 -6.79 -18.82
CA ALA A 215 9.11 -5.68 -19.58
C ALA A 215 7.58 -5.63 -19.56
N GLN A 216 6.92 -6.64 -18.97
CA GLN A 216 5.47 -6.74 -18.94
C GLN A 216 5.05 -7.59 -17.73
N ARG A 217 4.27 -7.00 -16.82
CA ARG A 217 3.78 -7.60 -15.58
C ARG A 217 2.88 -8.81 -15.79
N ASP A 218 2.17 -8.88 -16.91
CA ASP A 218 1.25 -9.98 -17.20
C ASP A 218 1.96 -11.30 -17.54
N TRP A 219 3.28 -11.27 -17.79
CA TRP A 219 4.09 -12.44 -18.12
C TRP A 219 4.40 -13.31 -16.89
N GLU A 220 3.36 -13.69 -16.15
CA GLU A 220 3.45 -14.45 -14.91
C GLU A 220 3.92 -15.90 -15.13
N CYS A 221 3.48 -16.55 -16.21
CA CYS A 221 4.01 -17.82 -16.71
C CYS A 221 4.26 -17.80 -18.23
N ASP A 222 4.87 -18.86 -18.76
CA ASP A 222 5.21 -19.00 -20.17
C ASP A 222 4.00 -18.91 -21.11
N ASN A 223 2.82 -19.37 -20.66
CA ASN A 223 1.61 -19.24 -21.44
C ASN A 223 1.18 -17.77 -21.61
N ASP A 224 1.36 -16.93 -20.60
CA ASP A 224 0.98 -15.52 -20.68
C ASP A 224 1.84 -14.78 -21.73
N VAL A 225 3.14 -15.09 -21.76
CA VAL A 225 4.04 -14.61 -22.83
C VAL A 225 3.63 -15.14 -24.20
N PHE A 226 3.18 -16.40 -24.27
CA PHE A 226 2.79 -17.01 -25.54
C PHE A 226 1.56 -16.34 -26.16
N ILE A 227 0.54 -16.05 -25.34
CA ILE A 227 -0.75 -15.50 -25.79
C ILE A 227 -0.72 -13.97 -25.98
N ASP A 228 0.31 -13.29 -25.49
CA ASP A 228 0.51 -11.87 -25.74
C ASP A 228 0.87 -11.64 -27.22
N GLU A 229 -0.13 -11.30 -28.02
CA GLU A 229 0.03 -11.04 -29.47
C GLU A 229 0.82 -9.76 -29.76
N LEU A 230 0.98 -8.88 -28.77
CA LEU A 230 1.73 -7.63 -28.89
C LEU A 230 3.23 -7.84 -28.58
N ALA A 231 3.59 -8.96 -27.95
CA ALA A 231 4.97 -9.31 -27.66
C ALA A 231 5.71 -9.83 -28.90
N ASP A 232 6.99 -9.46 -29.06
CA ASP A 232 7.83 -10.08 -30.08
C ASP A 232 7.97 -11.59 -29.79
N LYS A 233 7.98 -12.43 -30.84
CA LYS A 233 8.06 -13.88 -30.69
C LYS A 233 9.32 -14.34 -29.96
N SER A 234 10.40 -13.58 -30.01
CA SER A 234 11.64 -13.85 -29.26
C SER A 234 11.41 -13.87 -27.74
N CYS A 235 10.41 -13.13 -27.25
CA CYS A 235 10.06 -13.08 -25.83
C CYS A 235 9.62 -14.44 -25.27
N ARG A 236 9.08 -15.33 -26.11
CA ARG A 236 8.63 -16.68 -25.70
C ARG A 236 9.75 -17.59 -25.18
N THR A 237 11.01 -17.20 -25.39
CA THR A 237 12.18 -17.92 -24.88
C THR A 237 12.75 -17.30 -23.60
N GLN A 238 12.28 -16.12 -23.22
CA GLN A 238 12.72 -15.41 -22.02
C GLN A 238 12.02 -15.97 -20.77
N PRO A 239 12.64 -15.90 -19.60
CA PRO A 239 12.05 -16.42 -18.37
C PRO A 239 10.87 -15.55 -17.90
N ASP A 240 9.70 -16.18 -17.80
CA ASP A 240 8.51 -15.66 -17.13
C ASP A 240 8.72 -15.42 -15.62
N ILE A 241 7.85 -14.65 -14.98
CA ILE A 241 7.99 -14.28 -13.56
C ILE A 241 8.10 -15.52 -12.66
N ALA A 242 7.27 -16.56 -12.87
CA ALA A 242 7.34 -17.80 -12.09
C ALA A 242 8.69 -18.50 -12.24
N ARG A 243 9.26 -18.54 -13.45
CA ARG A 243 10.64 -19.01 -13.66
C ARG A 243 11.67 -18.13 -12.96
N GLN A 244 11.52 -16.81 -12.99
CA GLN A 244 12.46 -15.92 -12.29
C GLN A 244 12.43 -16.14 -10.77
N LEU A 245 11.25 -16.42 -10.20
CA LEU A 245 11.11 -16.74 -8.79
C LEU A 245 11.90 -17.98 -8.37
N ILE A 246 12.00 -19.01 -9.22
CA ILE A 246 12.65 -20.28 -8.84
C ILE A 246 14.08 -20.41 -9.39
N GLU A 247 14.41 -19.79 -10.52
CA GLU A 247 15.69 -19.95 -11.21
C GLU A 247 16.67 -18.81 -10.91
N ARG A 248 16.18 -17.56 -10.80
CA ARG A 248 17.06 -16.39 -10.62
C ARG A 248 17.46 -16.20 -9.18
N GLU A 249 18.63 -15.60 -9.01
CA GLU A 249 19.32 -15.54 -7.72
C GLU A 249 18.48 -14.91 -6.59
N THR A 250 17.73 -13.85 -6.86
CA THR A 250 16.90 -13.22 -5.81
C THR A 250 15.75 -14.13 -5.40
N GLY A 251 14.97 -14.63 -6.35
CA GLY A 251 13.80 -15.47 -6.06
C GLY A 251 14.19 -16.82 -5.44
N ARG A 252 15.17 -17.50 -6.04
CA ARG A 252 15.66 -18.83 -5.61
C ARG A 252 16.07 -18.87 -4.14
N ASN A 253 16.59 -17.75 -3.63
CA ASN A 253 17.11 -17.60 -2.29
C ASN A 253 16.11 -17.01 -1.27
N LEU A 254 14.85 -16.77 -1.67
CA LEU A 254 13.81 -16.43 -0.70
C LEU A 254 13.56 -17.61 0.23
N ASN A 255 13.61 -17.36 1.54
CA ASN A 255 13.31 -18.34 2.58
C ASN A 255 11.80 -18.56 2.73
N VAL A 256 10.98 -17.56 2.45
CA VAL A 256 9.52 -17.66 2.58
C VAL A 256 8.86 -17.06 1.36
N ILE A 257 7.99 -17.82 0.72
CA ILE A 257 7.13 -17.37 -0.38
C ILE A 257 5.72 -17.84 -0.07
N MET A 258 4.79 -16.93 0.19
CA MET A 258 3.41 -17.29 0.52
C MET A 258 2.39 -16.43 -0.22
N GLY A 259 1.37 -17.09 -0.76
CA GLY A 259 0.21 -16.45 -1.36
C GLY A 259 -0.60 -17.40 -2.23
N GLY A 260 -1.21 -16.88 -3.29
CA GLY A 260 -1.88 -17.65 -4.33
C GLY A 260 -1.00 -17.94 -5.55
N GLY A 261 -1.63 -18.37 -6.63
CA GLY A 261 -1.02 -18.45 -7.96
C GLY A 261 -0.50 -19.82 -8.36
N ARG A 262 -0.92 -20.91 -7.70
CA ARG A 262 -0.44 -22.28 -8.02
C ARG A 262 -0.47 -22.59 -9.51
N ALA A 263 -1.51 -22.15 -10.23
CA ALA A 263 -1.68 -22.47 -11.64
C ALA A 263 -0.50 -21.99 -12.52
N LYS A 264 0.24 -20.95 -12.10
CA LYS A 264 1.40 -20.42 -12.83
C LYS A 264 2.64 -21.32 -12.76
N PHE A 265 2.64 -22.33 -11.88
CA PHE A 265 3.82 -23.12 -11.55
C PHE A 265 3.82 -24.56 -12.08
N PHE A 266 2.72 -25.07 -12.63
CA PHE A 266 2.67 -26.47 -13.11
C PHE A 266 1.97 -26.61 -14.48
N PRO A 267 2.17 -27.75 -15.19
CA PRO A 267 1.70 -27.93 -16.55
C PRO A 267 0.19 -27.87 -16.69
N ASN A 268 -0.29 -27.34 -17.82
CA ASN A 268 -1.71 -27.30 -18.16
C ASN A 268 -2.34 -28.67 -18.48
N THR A 269 -1.51 -29.71 -18.57
CA THR A 269 -1.91 -31.12 -18.68
C THR A 269 -2.23 -31.73 -17.31
N ASP A 270 -1.74 -31.13 -16.24
CA ASP A 270 -1.79 -31.65 -14.89
C ASP A 270 -2.88 -30.94 -14.08
N LYS A 271 -3.20 -31.46 -12.90
CA LYS A 271 -4.19 -30.89 -11.99
C LYS A 271 -3.68 -30.85 -10.56
N ASP A 272 -4.07 -29.80 -9.84
CA ASP A 272 -3.78 -29.66 -8.42
C ASP A 272 -4.76 -30.46 -7.53
N GLN A 273 -4.58 -30.37 -6.21
CA GLN A 273 -5.41 -31.05 -5.21
C GLN A 273 -6.88 -30.60 -5.20
N GLN A 274 -7.20 -29.47 -5.83
CA GLN A 274 -8.57 -28.97 -6.03
C GLN A 274 -9.12 -29.33 -7.43
N ASN A 275 -8.43 -30.22 -8.18
CA ASN A 275 -8.79 -30.65 -9.53
C ASN A 275 -8.78 -29.49 -10.56
N LEU A 276 -8.01 -28.44 -10.29
CA LEU A 276 -7.81 -27.29 -11.18
C LEU A 276 -6.55 -27.48 -12.02
N LYS A 277 -6.60 -27.07 -13.29
CA LYS A 277 -5.47 -27.21 -14.22
C LYS A 277 -4.40 -26.17 -13.99
N GLY A 278 -3.16 -26.54 -14.31
CA GLY A 278 -2.05 -25.61 -14.43
C GLY A 278 -2.21 -24.73 -15.67
N GLN A 279 -1.32 -23.75 -15.80
CA GLN A 279 -1.29 -22.82 -16.94
C GLN A 279 -0.01 -22.96 -17.75
N ARG A 280 1.02 -23.64 -17.25
CA ARG A 280 2.30 -23.76 -17.98
C ARG A 280 2.16 -24.62 -19.23
N ARG A 281 2.83 -24.23 -20.32
CA ARG A 281 2.82 -24.92 -21.62
C ARG A 281 4.15 -25.57 -21.98
N ASP A 282 5.20 -25.22 -21.25
CA ASP A 282 6.53 -25.80 -21.37
C ASP A 282 6.67 -27.19 -20.71
N GLY A 283 5.61 -27.71 -20.10
CA GLY A 283 5.60 -29.03 -19.46
C GLY A 283 6.34 -29.09 -18.13
N ARG A 284 6.73 -27.95 -17.55
CA ARG A 284 7.50 -27.90 -16.31
C ARG A 284 6.63 -27.78 -15.06
N ASP A 285 7.10 -28.41 -13.98
CA ASP A 285 6.52 -28.31 -12.65
C ASP A 285 7.50 -27.61 -11.73
N LEU A 286 7.37 -26.28 -11.67
CA LEU A 286 8.26 -25.40 -10.94
C LEU A 286 8.15 -25.59 -9.42
N ILE A 287 7.06 -26.17 -8.92
CA ILE A 287 6.92 -26.51 -7.48
C ILE A 287 7.86 -27.67 -7.15
N LYS A 288 7.85 -28.73 -7.97
CA LYS A 288 8.80 -29.85 -7.82
C LYS A 288 10.23 -29.36 -7.96
N GLU A 289 10.51 -28.57 -8.99
CA GLU A 289 11.85 -28.01 -9.19
C GLU A 289 12.30 -27.16 -7.99
N TRP A 290 11.40 -26.36 -7.39
CA TRP A 290 11.71 -25.56 -6.18
C TRP A 290 12.04 -26.41 -4.95
N LEU A 291 11.37 -27.57 -4.79
CA LEU A 291 11.64 -28.53 -3.71
C LEU A 291 12.98 -29.26 -3.90
N GLU A 292 13.41 -29.44 -5.15
CA GLU A 292 14.65 -30.11 -5.53
C GLU A 292 15.87 -29.18 -5.55
N ILE A 293 15.69 -27.86 -5.34
CA ILE A 293 16.79 -26.91 -5.29
C ILE A 293 17.75 -27.27 -4.15
N ASP A 294 18.96 -27.66 -4.52
CA ASP A 294 20.09 -27.72 -3.58
C ASP A 294 20.50 -26.28 -3.21
N ARG A 295 20.20 -25.88 -1.96
CA ARG A 295 20.48 -24.54 -1.41
C ARG A 295 21.74 -24.57 -0.55
N THR A 296 21.70 -25.38 0.51
CA THR A 296 22.82 -25.68 1.41
C THR A 296 22.63 -27.10 1.93
N SER A 297 23.72 -27.85 2.11
CA SER A 297 23.66 -29.24 2.60
C SER A 297 22.82 -29.34 3.89
N GLY A 298 21.66 -29.99 3.80
CA GLY A 298 20.77 -30.25 4.94
C GLY A 298 19.69 -29.19 5.23
N ALA A 299 19.54 -28.13 4.43
CA ALA A 299 18.42 -27.20 4.60
C ALA A 299 17.07 -27.85 4.30
N SER A 300 16.09 -27.64 5.17
CA SER A 300 14.74 -28.21 5.01
C SER A 300 13.86 -27.29 4.17
N SER A 301 13.09 -27.89 3.26
CA SER A 301 12.08 -27.18 2.46
C SER A 301 10.70 -27.76 2.75
N ALA A 302 9.71 -26.89 2.97
CA ALA A 302 8.31 -27.25 3.16
C ALA A 302 7.45 -26.60 2.08
N TYR A 303 6.55 -27.39 1.51
CA TYR A 303 5.49 -26.92 0.61
C TYR A 303 4.13 -27.15 1.25
N VAL A 304 3.35 -26.08 1.41
CA VAL A 304 2.01 -26.11 2.00
C VAL A 304 0.99 -25.49 1.04
N THR A 305 -0.23 -26.01 1.07
CA THR A 305 -1.29 -25.65 0.10
C THR A 305 -2.61 -25.27 0.75
N ASP A 306 -2.70 -25.38 2.07
CA ASP A 306 -3.88 -25.00 2.84
C ASP A 306 -3.50 -24.49 4.24
N ARG A 307 -4.49 -23.89 4.91
CA ARG A 307 -4.36 -23.33 6.26
C ARG A 307 -4.01 -24.38 7.31
N SER A 308 -4.53 -25.60 7.20
CA SER A 308 -4.25 -26.67 8.16
C SER A 308 -2.78 -27.08 8.11
N GLN A 309 -2.24 -27.21 6.90
CA GLN A 309 -0.82 -27.49 6.67
C GLN A 309 0.06 -26.35 7.19
N LEU A 310 -0.29 -25.08 6.90
CA LEU A 310 0.44 -23.93 7.43
C LEU A 310 0.42 -23.88 8.97
N LYS A 311 -0.69 -24.27 9.62
CA LYS A 311 -0.79 -24.27 11.08
C LYS A 311 -0.10 -25.43 11.77
N SER A 312 0.06 -26.56 11.08
CA SER A 312 0.65 -27.78 11.64
C SER A 312 2.12 -27.96 11.30
N MET A 313 2.67 -27.16 10.38
CA MET A 313 4.09 -27.22 10.05
C MET A 313 4.97 -26.81 11.24
N ASN A 314 6.15 -27.41 11.33
CA ASN A 314 7.16 -27.03 12.31
C ASN A 314 8.02 -25.89 11.74
N THR A 315 7.67 -24.65 12.08
CA THR A 315 8.41 -23.44 11.62
C THR A 315 9.84 -23.42 12.14
N SER A 316 10.12 -23.98 13.32
CA SER A 316 11.48 -24.06 13.88
C SER A 316 12.43 -24.98 13.10
N GLU A 317 11.89 -26.03 12.47
CA GLU A 317 12.65 -26.98 11.67
C GLU A 317 12.65 -26.64 10.18
N THR A 318 11.89 -25.65 9.74
CA THR A 318 11.76 -25.26 8.31
C THR A 318 12.76 -24.16 7.95
N ASP A 319 13.53 -24.32 6.87
CA ASP A 319 14.43 -23.28 6.37
C ASP A 319 13.88 -22.53 5.15
N TYR A 320 13.13 -23.24 4.31
CA TYR A 320 12.48 -22.70 3.12
C TYR A 320 11.02 -23.11 3.12
N LEU A 321 10.12 -22.13 2.99
CA LEU A 321 8.67 -22.33 2.97
C LEU A 321 8.10 -21.78 1.66
N LEU A 322 7.43 -22.65 0.91
CA LEU A 322 6.57 -22.27 -0.20
C LEU A 322 5.12 -22.57 0.20
N GLY A 323 4.30 -21.54 0.34
CA GLY A 323 2.87 -21.66 0.63
C GLY A 323 2.02 -21.13 -0.52
N LEU A 324 1.38 -22.01 -1.29
CA LEU A 324 0.52 -21.61 -2.40
C LEU A 324 -0.92 -22.06 -2.15
N PHE A 325 -1.74 -21.15 -1.63
CA PHE A 325 -3.05 -21.47 -1.02
C PHE A 325 -4.22 -21.43 -2.02
N ALA A 326 -4.06 -20.74 -3.14
CA ALA A 326 -5.07 -20.64 -4.19
C ALA A 326 -4.50 -20.89 -5.59
N SER A 327 -5.37 -21.31 -6.52
CA SER A 327 -5.00 -21.51 -7.93
C SER A 327 -4.60 -20.21 -8.63
N SER A 328 -5.34 -19.12 -8.34
CA SER A 328 -5.06 -17.74 -8.74
C SER A 328 -4.83 -16.87 -7.49
N HIS A 329 -5.34 -15.63 -7.43
CA HIS A 329 -5.40 -14.85 -6.19
C HIS A 329 -6.11 -15.64 -5.08
N MET A 330 -5.81 -15.31 -3.83
CA MET A 330 -6.59 -15.82 -2.69
C MET A 330 -7.98 -15.19 -2.68
N SER A 331 -8.88 -15.77 -1.90
CA SER A 331 -10.23 -15.24 -1.69
C SER A 331 -10.19 -14.00 -0.79
N TYR A 332 -11.09 -13.03 -1.02
CA TYR A 332 -11.30 -11.93 -0.07
C TYR A 332 -11.64 -12.47 1.32
N ASN A 333 -11.13 -11.85 2.37
CA ASN A 333 -11.26 -12.30 3.76
C ASN A 333 -12.72 -12.49 4.21
N LEU A 334 -13.65 -11.62 3.80
CA LEU A 334 -15.08 -11.80 4.08
C LEU A 334 -15.68 -13.05 3.41
N LEU A 335 -15.14 -13.45 2.26
CA LEU A 335 -15.67 -14.52 1.41
C LEU A 335 -14.85 -15.82 1.52
N ALA A 336 -13.67 -15.76 2.14
CA ALA A 336 -12.73 -16.87 2.18
C ALA A 336 -13.25 -18.04 3.01
N ASN A 337 -12.96 -19.25 2.54
CA ASN A 337 -13.15 -20.44 3.35
C ASN A 337 -12.07 -20.52 4.44
N LYS A 338 -12.44 -20.15 5.66
CA LYS A 338 -11.57 -20.07 6.84
C LYS A 338 -10.94 -21.40 7.26
N THR A 339 -11.33 -22.54 6.68
CA THR A 339 -10.66 -23.82 6.91
C THR A 339 -9.60 -24.14 5.85
N GLN A 340 -9.70 -23.56 4.65
CA GLN A 340 -8.79 -23.84 3.53
C GLN A 340 -7.72 -22.76 3.36
N GLU A 341 -8.08 -21.48 3.43
CA GLU A 341 -7.15 -20.38 3.16
C GLU A 341 -6.70 -19.72 4.47
N PRO A 342 -5.39 -19.56 4.70
CA PRO A 342 -4.89 -18.81 5.85
C PRO A 342 -5.15 -17.32 5.69
N THR A 343 -5.34 -16.62 6.80
CA THR A 343 -5.42 -15.16 6.78
C THR A 343 -4.05 -14.52 6.55
N LEU A 344 -4.01 -13.26 6.12
CA LEU A 344 -2.75 -12.50 6.00
C LEU A 344 -1.99 -12.43 7.34
N VAL A 345 -2.72 -12.38 8.46
CA VAL A 345 -2.16 -12.46 9.82
C VAL A 345 -1.39 -13.77 10.02
N GLU A 346 -2.03 -14.90 9.70
CA GLU A 346 -1.44 -16.23 9.89
C GLU A 346 -0.23 -16.46 8.96
N MET A 347 -0.29 -15.98 7.72
CA MET A 347 0.87 -16.00 6.82
C MET A 347 2.01 -15.11 7.34
N THR A 348 1.70 -13.90 7.84
CA THR A 348 2.73 -13.01 8.39
C THR A 348 3.42 -13.62 9.61
N GLU A 349 2.66 -14.24 10.52
CA GLU A 349 3.20 -14.91 11.71
C GLU A 349 4.12 -16.08 11.35
N ALA A 350 3.66 -16.99 10.49
CA ALA A 350 4.49 -18.11 10.02
C ALA A 350 5.76 -17.63 9.31
N ALA A 351 5.68 -16.55 8.52
CA ALA A 351 6.84 -15.96 7.86
C ALA A 351 7.86 -15.43 8.88
N ILE A 352 7.41 -14.66 9.88
CA ILE A 352 8.27 -14.15 10.95
C ILE A 352 8.95 -15.30 11.69
N GLU A 353 8.23 -16.37 12.03
CA GLU A 353 8.80 -17.53 12.73
C GLU A 353 9.91 -18.22 11.92
N VAL A 354 9.68 -18.51 10.64
CA VAL A 354 10.69 -19.14 9.77
C VAL A 354 11.89 -18.22 9.56
N LEU A 355 11.66 -16.92 9.38
CA LEU A 355 12.71 -15.94 9.11
C LEU A 355 13.55 -15.57 10.35
N SER A 356 12.99 -15.67 11.56
CA SER A 356 13.66 -15.26 12.80
C SER A 356 14.83 -16.17 13.20
N LYS A 357 15.02 -17.30 12.51
CA LYS A 357 16.11 -18.26 12.75
C LYS A 357 17.51 -17.75 12.38
N GLY A 358 17.62 -16.65 11.63
CA GLY A 358 18.90 -16.12 11.13
C GLY A 358 19.56 -15.09 12.06
N ASP A 359 20.86 -15.24 12.31
CA ASP A 359 21.62 -14.32 13.17
C ASP A 359 21.68 -12.88 12.62
N ALA A 360 21.76 -12.73 11.30
CA ALA A 360 21.77 -11.43 10.63
C ALA A 360 20.41 -10.70 10.61
N GLY A 361 19.35 -11.35 11.10
CA GLY A 361 17.96 -10.90 10.99
C GLY A 361 17.35 -11.17 9.62
N TYR A 362 16.25 -10.48 9.32
CA TYR A 362 15.48 -10.75 8.10
C TYR A 362 14.89 -9.49 7.45
N TYR A 363 14.50 -9.65 6.18
CA TYR A 363 13.63 -8.72 5.45
C TYR A 363 12.38 -9.47 5.03
N LEU A 364 11.22 -9.04 5.54
CA LEU A 364 9.92 -9.57 5.17
C LEU A 364 9.12 -8.49 4.41
N PHE A 365 8.63 -8.83 3.24
CA PHE A 365 7.64 -8.03 2.50
C PHE A 365 6.27 -8.69 2.60
N VAL A 366 5.25 -7.90 2.95
CA VAL A 366 3.88 -8.37 3.13
C VAL A 366 2.92 -7.47 2.36
N GLU A 367 2.04 -8.07 1.57
CA GLU A 367 1.06 -7.36 0.75
C GLU A 367 -0.37 -7.71 1.15
N GLY A 368 -1.17 -6.69 1.41
CA GLY A 368 -2.64 -6.75 1.36
C GLY A 368 -3.12 -6.26 -0.01
N GLY A 369 -3.04 -7.12 -1.01
CA GLY A 369 -3.23 -6.78 -2.42
C GLY A 369 -4.68 -6.74 -2.85
N LEU A 370 -5.53 -7.58 -2.26
CA LEU A 370 -6.96 -7.62 -2.57
C LEU A 370 -7.72 -6.30 -2.24
N ILE A 371 -7.09 -5.33 -1.58
CA ILE A 371 -7.63 -3.97 -1.43
C ILE A 371 -7.86 -3.34 -2.82
N ASP A 372 -6.84 -3.38 -3.68
CA ASP A 372 -6.87 -2.85 -5.05
C ASP A 372 -7.92 -3.54 -5.92
N TRP A 373 -7.92 -4.89 -5.93
CA TRP A 373 -8.88 -5.67 -6.71
C TRP A 373 -10.35 -5.40 -6.35
N ALA A 374 -10.62 -5.17 -5.06
CA ALA A 374 -11.95 -4.78 -4.63
C ALA A 374 -12.31 -3.37 -5.10
N HIS A 375 -11.36 -2.41 -5.06
CA HIS A 375 -11.57 -1.06 -5.57
C HIS A 375 -11.81 -1.04 -7.09
N HIS A 376 -11.04 -1.81 -7.86
CA HIS A 376 -11.25 -2.01 -9.30
C HIS A 376 -12.68 -2.47 -9.64
N SER A 377 -13.31 -3.24 -8.75
CA SER A 377 -14.69 -3.72 -8.89
C SER A 377 -15.75 -2.79 -8.26
N ASN A 378 -15.35 -1.62 -7.75
CA ASN A 378 -16.13 -0.72 -6.91
C ASN A 378 -16.73 -1.37 -5.64
N MET A 379 -16.17 -2.48 -5.16
CA MET A 379 -16.66 -3.23 -3.99
C MET A 379 -16.03 -2.69 -2.70
N ALA A 380 -16.46 -1.50 -2.27
CA ALA A 380 -15.80 -0.78 -1.17
C ALA A 380 -15.75 -1.59 0.13
N GLN A 381 -16.81 -2.34 0.50
CA GLN A 381 -16.83 -3.13 1.73
C GLN A 381 -15.69 -4.17 1.77
N LEU A 382 -15.44 -4.88 0.67
CA LEU A 382 -14.34 -5.82 0.55
C LEU A 382 -12.99 -5.11 0.66
N ALA A 383 -12.82 -3.97 -0.01
CA ALA A 383 -11.58 -3.18 0.06
C ALA A 383 -11.28 -2.71 1.49
N LEU A 384 -12.30 -2.26 2.23
CA LEU A 384 -12.15 -1.83 3.62
C LEU A 384 -11.86 -3.01 4.56
N ASP A 385 -12.49 -4.17 4.37
CA ASP A 385 -12.20 -5.36 5.16
C ASP A 385 -10.77 -5.89 4.91
N GLU A 386 -10.30 -5.89 3.66
CA GLU A 386 -8.90 -6.22 3.32
C GLU A 386 -7.91 -5.24 3.97
N ALA A 387 -8.20 -3.94 3.96
CA ALA A 387 -7.38 -2.94 4.65
C ALA A 387 -7.36 -3.16 6.18
N VAL A 388 -8.48 -3.58 6.76
CA VAL A 388 -8.55 -3.99 8.17
C VAL A 388 -7.76 -5.28 8.42
N MET A 389 -7.76 -6.23 7.49
CA MET A 389 -6.93 -7.44 7.58
C MET A 389 -5.43 -7.10 7.53
N LEU A 390 -5.01 -6.20 6.65
CA LEU A 390 -3.64 -5.67 6.63
C LEU A 390 -3.28 -5.01 7.96
N SER A 391 -4.16 -4.16 8.51
CA SER A 391 -3.98 -3.55 9.83
C SER A 391 -3.81 -4.60 10.93
N LYS A 392 -4.56 -5.70 10.91
CA LYS A 392 -4.37 -6.81 11.86
C LYS A 392 -3.02 -7.50 11.67
N ALA A 393 -2.56 -7.72 10.44
CA ALA A 393 -1.26 -8.33 10.15
C ALA A 393 -0.09 -7.45 10.64
N VAL A 394 -0.17 -6.14 10.42
CA VAL A 394 0.81 -5.18 10.96
C VAL A 394 0.81 -5.17 12.49
N GLY A 395 -0.38 -5.19 13.10
CA GLY A 395 -0.52 -5.28 14.56
C GLY A 395 0.14 -6.53 15.12
N ARG A 396 -0.11 -7.69 14.48
CA ARG A 396 0.49 -8.96 14.87
C ARG A 396 2.01 -8.95 14.72
N ALA A 397 2.54 -8.41 13.62
CA ALA A 397 3.98 -8.27 13.43
C ALA A 397 4.63 -7.39 14.51
N ALA A 398 3.98 -6.29 14.90
CA ALA A 398 4.45 -5.42 15.97
C ALA A 398 4.42 -6.09 17.36
N GLU A 399 3.52 -7.05 17.60
CA GLU A 399 3.50 -7.87 18.82
C GLU A 399 4.60 -8.93 18.85
N LEU A 400 4.96 -9.46 17.69
CA LEU A 400 5.97 -10.53 17.54
C LEU A 400 7.41 -10.01 17.46
N THR A 401 7.62 -8.69 17.41
CA THR A 401 8.94 -8.09 17.17
C THR A 401 9.26 -6.95 18.15
N SER A 402 10.55 -6.65 18.33
CA SER A 402 10.97 -5.54 19.18
C SER A 402 11.14 -4.25 18.37
N ARG A 403 10.60 -3.14 18.88
CA ARG A 403 10.82 -1.81 18.29
C ARG A 403 12.26 -1.31 18.39
N GLU A 404 13.10 -1.98 19.19
CA GLU A 404 14.52 -1.63 19.35
C GLU A 404 15.37 -2.16 18.19
N ASP A 405 14.96 -3.26 17.54
CA ASP A 405 15.76 -3.91 16.49
C ASP A 405 14.99 -4.16 15.19
N THR A 406 13.69 -3.86 15.15
CA THR A 406 12.83 -4.12 14.00
C THR A 406 12.24 -2.82 13.46
N LEU A 407 12.54 -2.53 12.20
CA LEU A 407 11.89 -1.46 11.44
C LEU A 407 10.64 -2.03 10.74
N ILE A 408 9.47 -1.48 11.07
CA ILE A 408 8.22 -1.74 10.36
C ILE A 408 7.85 -0.49 9.57
N VAL A 409 7.64 -0.65 8.26
CA VAL A 409 7.15 0.39 7.35
C VAL A 409 5.85 -0.10 6.73
N VAL A 410 4.84 0.76 6.66
CA VAL A 410 3.56 0.49 6.00
C VAL A 410 3.29 1.61 5.00
N THR A 411 2.95 1.27 3.77
CA THR A 411 2.54 2.26 2.77
C THR A 411 1.61 1.63 1.73
N SER A 412 1.38 2.35 0.65
CA SER A 412 0.69 1.90 -0.53
C SER A 412 1.56 2.15 -1.76
N ASP A 413 1.28 1.44 -2.84
CA ASP A 413 1.90 1.58 -4.13
C ASP A 413 1.28 2.73 -4.95
N HIS A 414 -0.05 2.87 -4.89
CA HIS A 414 -0.83 3.96 -5.48
C HIS A 414 -2.18 4.16 -4.77
N SER A 415 -2.95 5.15 -5.21
CA SER A 415 -4.30 5.42 -4.68
C SER A 415 -5.38 4.75 -5.54
N HIS A 416 -6.65 5.01 -5.24
CA HIS A 416 -7.83 4.75 -6.09
C HIS A 416 -8.71 5.98 -6.13
N THR A 417 -9.68 6.00 -7.05
CA THR A 417 -10.63 7.11 -7.19
C THR A 417 -11.81 7.06 -6.20
N MET A 418 -11.69 6.26 -5.13
CA MET A 418 -12.69 6.23 -4.06
C MET A 418 -12.68 7.56 -3.30
N SER A 419 -13.88 8.08 -3.04
CA SER A 419 -14.12 9.32 -2.31
C SER A 419 -15.02 9.09 -1.10
N ILE A 420 -14.93 9.98 -0.12
CA ILE A 420 -15.83 10.07 1.03
C ILE A 420 -16.66 11.34 0.88
N ASN A 421 -17.92 11.20 0.47
CA ASN A 421 -18.84 12.29 0.22
C ASN A 421 -19.41 12.88 1.51
N GLY A 422 -19.71 14.18 1.48
CA GLY A 422 -20.31 14.92 2.59
C GLY A 422 -21.81 15.07 2.43
N TYR A 423 -22.62 15.06 3.50
CA TYR A 423 -22.24 15.29 4.91
C TYR A 423 -22.88 14.29 5.89
N PRO A 424 -22.42 13.02 5.96
CA PRO A 424 -22.92 12.03 6.91
C PRO A 424 -22.71 12.47 8.37
N HIS A 425 -23.54 11.96 9.28
CA HIS A 425 -23.41 12.28 10.70
C HIS A 425 -22.37 11.40 11.38
N ARG A 426 -21.86 11.83 12.54
CA ARG A 426 -21.02 10.98 13.38
C ARG A 426 -21.77 9.69 13.75
N GLY A 427 -21.10 8.56 13.62
CA GLY A 427 -21.63 7.21 13.82
C GLY A 427 -22.49 6.68 12.66
N SER A 428 -22.75 7.46 11.60
CA SER A 428 -23.42 6.93 10.40
C SER A 428 -22.57 5.85 9.76
N ASP A 429 -23.20 4.78 9.30
CA ASP A 429 -22.55 3.70 8.56
C ASP A 429 -21.74 4.26 7.39
N ILE A 430 -20.44 3.93 7.34
CA ILE A 430 -19.54 4.38 6.28
C ILE A 430 -19.96 3.81 4.92
N LEU A 431 -20.60 2.65 4.90
CA LEU A 431 -21.13 2.01 3.69
C LEU A 431 -22.50 2.57 3.28
N GLY A 432 -23.14 3.36 4.15
CA GLY A 432 -24.50 3.83 3.96
C GLY A 432 -24.65 5.06 3.05
N HIS A 433 -25.91 5.43 2.84
CA HIS A 433 -26.35 6.59 2.07
C HIS A 433 -27.26 7.50 2.93
N PRO A 434 -26.74 8.10 4.02
CA PRO A 434 -27.57 8.76 5.05
C PRO A 434 -28.14 10.12 4.63
N LYS A 435 -27.93 10.55 3.38
CA LYS A 435 -28.29 11.88 2.88
C LYS A 435 -29.04 11.81 1.57
N ILE A 436 -30.00 12.72 1.43
CA ILE A 436 -30.83 12.94 0.25
C ILE A 436 -30.33 14.21 -0.45
N ALA A 437 -30.08 14.13 -1.75
CA ALA A 437 -29.71 15.29 -2.54
C ALA A 437 -30.93 16.20 -2.77
N VAL A 438 -30.76 17.51 -2.54
CA VAL A 438 -31.85 18.50 -2.70
C VAL A 438 -32.27 18.71 -4.16
N THR A 439 -31.39 18.38 -5.11
CA THR A 439 -31.61 18.60 -6.54
C THR A 439 -32.59 17.62 -7.16
N ASP A 440 -32.62 16.38 -6.67
CA ASP A 440 -33.42 15.28 -7.24
C ASP A 440 -34.22 14.48 -6.19
N ASN A 441 -34.11 14.84 -4.91
CA ASN A 441 -34.75 14.20 -3.78
C ASN A 441 -34.47 12.68 -3.68
N MET A 442 -33.29 12.25 -4.13
CA MET A 442 -32.82 10.86 -4.02
C MET A 442 -31.61 10.74 -3.08
N PRO A 443 -31.42 9.61 -2.38
CA PRO A 443 -30.25 9.40 -1.54
C PRO A 443 -28.96 9.29 -2.35
N TYR A 444 -27.82 9.67 -1.78
CA TYR A 444 -26.48 9.45 -2.35
C TYR A 444 -25.57 8.77 -1.32
N SER A 445 -24.65 7.94 -1.79
CA SER A 445 -23.76 7.14 -0.96
C SER A 445 -22.65 7.98 -0.34
N THR A 446 -22.26 7.61 0.89
CA THR A 446 -21.08 8.18 1.55
C THR A 446 -19.82 7.83 0.78
N LEU A 447 -19.70 6.61 0.27
CA LEU A 447 -18.59 6.21 -0.60
C LEU A 447 -19.03 6.22 -2.07
N SER A 448 -18.17 6.72 -2.94
CA SER A 448 -18.35 6.61 -4.40
C SER A 448 -17.03 6.60 -5.11
N TYR A 449 -17.03 6.18 -6.37
CA TYR A 449 -15.85 6.17 -7.23
C TYR A 449 -16.01 7.17 -8.38
N ALA A 450 -14.89 7.67 -8.92
CA ALA A 450 -14.96 8.51 -10.11
C ALA A 450 -15.37 7.70 -11.35
N ASN A 451 -14.93 6.44 -11.44
CA ASN A 451 -15.19 5.57 -12.57
C ASN A 451 -15.27 4.09 -12.13
N GLY A 452 -15.61 3.20 -13.06
CA GLY A 452 -15.63 1.76 -12.82
C GLY A 452 -16.88 1.03 -13.33
N PRO A 453 -16.98 -0.27 -13.04
CA PRO A 453 -18.03 -1.13 -13.59
C PRO A 453 -19.42 -0.84 -13.02
N SER A 454 -19.52 -0.12 -11.91
CA SER A 454 -20.78 0.15 -11.23
C SER A 454 -21.62 1.26 -11.88
N TYR A 455 -21.12 1.89 -12.95
CA TYR A 455 -21.77 3.05 -13.55
C TYR A 455 -23.22 2.72 -13.94
N LYS A 456 -24.13 3.53 -13.39
CA LYS A 456 -25.55 3.52 -13.71
C LYS A 456 -26.03 4.96 -13.79
N ALA A 457 -27.02 5.20 -14.65
CA ALA A 457 -27.74 6.47 -14.61
C ALA A 457 -28.30 6.71 -13.20
N ARG A 458 -28.30 7.96 -12.75
CA ARG A 458 -28.75 8.37 -11.41
C ARG A 458 -30.08 7.68 -11.04
N TYR A 459 -30.05 6.90 -9.96
CA TYR A 459 -31.19 6.13 -9.46
C TYR A 459 -31.30 6.24 -7.93
N ASN A 460 -32.44 5.81 -7.37
CA ASN A 460 -32.67 5.84 -5.93
C ASN A 460 -31.95 4.68 -5.23
N LEU A 461 -31.00 5.00 -4.34
CA LEU A 461 -30.19 4.02 -3.59
C LEU A 461 -30.89 3.45 -2.35
N SER A 462 -32.13 3.85 -2.02
CA SER A 462 -32.81 3.44 -0.77
C SER A 462 -32.95 1.92 -0.59
N ASP A 463 -33.04 1.18 -1.69
CA ASP A 463 -33.19 -0.28 -1.69
C ASP A 463 -31.85 -1.01 -1.90
N ASP A 464 -30.74 -0.27 -2.03
CA ASP A 464 -29.41 -0.85 -2.22
C ASP A 464 -28.92 -1.50 -0.93
N LYS A 465 -28.49 -2.75 -1.06
CA LYS A 465 -27.96 -3.55 0.05
C LYS A 465 -26.46 -3.30 0.21
N THR A 466 -26.12 -2.17 0.80
CA THR A 466 -24.72 -1.74 0.96
C THR A 466 -23.92 -2.57 1.97
N ASP A 467 -24.58 -3.49 2.68
CA ASP A 467 -24.00 -4.45 3.63
C ASP A 467 -23.63 -5.80 3.00
N GLU A 468 -24.08 -6.07 1.77
CA GLU A 468 -23.66 -7.22 0.97
C GLU A 468 -22.22 -7.02 0.49
N PRO A 469 -21.28 -7.94 0.78
CA PRO A 469 -19.86 -7.72 0.51
C PRO A 469 -19.53 -7.32 -0.93
N GLU A 470 -20.20 -7.91 -1.91
CA GLU A 470 -19.95 -7.68 -3.33
C GLU A 470 -20.77 -6.51 -3.92
N TYR A 471 -21.47 -5.73 -3.08
CA TYR A 471 -22.19 -4.55 -3.54
C TYR A 471 -21.22 -3.53 -4.16
N GLN A 472 -21.52 -3.13 -5.40
CA GLN A 472 -20.71 -2.18 -6.15
C GLN A 472 -21.20 -0.76 -5.92
N PHE A 473 -20.36 0.07 -5.31
CA PHE A 473 -20.69 1.45 -4.97
C PHE A 473 -20.74 2.34 -6.21
N PRO A 474 -21.60 3.37 -6.25
CA PRO A 474 -21.81 4.20 -7.43
C PRO A 474 -20.52 4.81 -8.00
N SER A 475 -20.42 4.82 -9.33
CA SER A 475 -19.37 5.49 -10.10
C SER A 475 -19.95 6.41 -11.19
N MET A 476 -19.15 7.40 -11.63
CA MET A 476 -19.63 8.42 -12.58
C MET A 476 -19.31 8.12 -14.06
N LEU A 477 -18.25 7.34 -14.33
CA LEU A 477 -17.82 6.98 -15.67
C LEU A 477 -17.77 5.46 -15.81
N ASN A 478 -18.43 4.92 -16.84
CA ASN A 478 -18.44 3.49 -17.11
C ASN A 478 -17.07 3.02 -17.64
N LEU A 479 -16.44 2.12 -16.90
CA LEU A 479 -15.24 1.39 -17.32
C LEU A 479 -15.39 -0.07 -16.89
N THR A 480 -14.68 -0.98 -17.57
CA THR A 480 -14.67 -2.40 -17.16
C THR A 480 -14.09 -2.59 -15.75
N TRP A 481 -13.11 -1.76 -15.41
CA TRP A 481 -12.47 -1.69 -14.11
C TRP A 481 -12.34 -0.23 -13.73
N GLU A 482 -12.51 0.07 -12.45
CA GLU A 482 -12.13 1.37 -11.92
C GLU A 482 -10.63 1.60 -12.08
N THR A 483 -10.18 2.84 -12.21
CA THR A 483 -8.77 3.18 -12.40
C THR A 483 -8.10 3.52 -11.07
N HIS A 484 -6.79 3.28 -10.95
CA HIS A 484 -6.03 3.83 -9.83
C HIS A 484 -6.14 5.36 -9.71
N GLY A 485 -5.81 5.87 -8.52
CA GLY A 485 -5.66 7.29 -8.22
C GLY A 485 -4.19 7.73 -8.27
N GLY A 486 -3.95 8.93 -8.78
CA GLY A 486 -2.60 9.51 -8.90
C GLY A 486 -2.19 10.42 -7.74
N ASP A 487 -2.98 10.51 -6.67
CA ASP A 487 -2.63 11.27 -5.48
C ASP A 487 -1.55 10.57 -4.64
N ASP A 488 -0.85 11.38 -3.83
CA ASP A 488 0.19 10.90 -2.92
C ASP A 488 -0.40 9.95 -1.87
N VAL A 489 0.36 8.91 -1.52
CA VAL A 489 -0.06 7.91 -0.53
C VAL A 489 0.72 8.07 0.79
N ALA A 490 0.11 7.67 1.90
CA ALA A 490 0.75 7.75 3.22
C ALA A 490 1.80 6.67 3.43
N VAL A 491 2.82 7.00 4.22
CA VAL A 491 3.84 6.08 4.71
C VAL A 491 3.89 6.19 6.23
N PHE A 492 3.82 5.07 6.93
CA PHE A 492 3.88 4.98 8.40
C PHE A 492 5.11 4.16 8.80
N ALA A 493 5.86 4.61 9.81
CA ALA A 493 7.07 3.88 10.23
C ALA A 493 7.26 3.83 11.75
N SER A 494 7.76 2.69 12.23
CA SER A 494 8.17 2.47 13.63
C SER A 494 9.43 1.61 13.69
N GLY A 495 10.33 1.91 14.63
CA GLY A 495 11.59 1.18 14.83
C GLY A 495 12.83 2.04 14.57
N PRO A 496 14.03 1.43 14.47
CA PRO A 496 15.27 2.14 14.18
C PRO A 496 15.16 2.98 12.92
N TRP A 497 15.57 4.25 13.02
CA TRP A 497 15.54 5.22 11.92
C TRP A 497 14.15 5.53 11.31
N ALA A 498 13.05 5.15 11.97
CA ALA A 498 11.70 5.44 11.48
C ALA A 498 11.41 6.95 11.30
N HIS A 499 12.18 7.83 11.94
CA HIS A 499 12.10 9.28 11.77
C HIS A 499 12.59 9.78 10.40
N LEU A 500 13.15 8.92 9.55
CA LEU A 500 13.49 9.22 8.16
C LEU A 500 12.27 9.23 7.23
N PHE A 501 11.12 8.71 7.67
CA PHE A 501 9.86 8.64 6.91
C PHE A 501 8.93 9.79 7.30
N VAL A 502 9.39 11.03 7.08
CA VAL A 502 8.64 12.25 7.37
C VAL A 502 8.72 13.22 6.20
N GLY A 503 7.70 14.07 6.04
CA GLY A 503 7.60 15.00 4.91
C GLY A 503 7.11 14.32 3.63
N ASN A 504 7.43 14.91 2.49
CA ASN A 504 7.00 14.43 1.18
C ASN A 504 8.21 14.01 0.36
N TYR A 505 8.18 12.83 -0.24
CA TYR A 505 9.31 12.29 -1.00
C TYR A 505 8.84 11.47 -2.21
N GLU A 506 9.78 11.18 -3.11
CA GLU A 506 9.54 10.21 -4.18
C GLU A 506 9.39 8.80 -3.61
N GLN A 507 8.49 7.99 -4.17
CA GLN A 507 8.27 6.62 -3.70
C GLN A 507 9.54 5.76 -3.70
N ASN A 508 10.46 6.02 -4.63
CA ASN A 508 11.72 5.30 -4.71
C ASN A 508 12.69 5.60 -3.56
N TYR A 509 12.42 6.60 -2.71
CA TYR A 509 13.20 6.86 -1.50
C TYR A 509 13.04 5.77 -0.44
N ILE A 510 11.87 5.14 -0.36
CA ILE A 510 11.50 4.18 0.69
C ILE A 510 12.54 3.06 0.86
N PRO A 511 12.95 2.33 -0.18
CA PRO A 511 13.94 1.26 -0.04
C PRO A 511 15.33 1.80 0.29
N HIS A 512 15.69 3.02 -0.11
CA HIS A 512 16.96 3.64 0.31
C HIS A 512 16.98 3.90 1.82
N ALA A 513 15.91 4.47 2.37
CA ALA A 513 15.78 4.70 3.81
C ALA A 513 15.78 3.38 4.62
N ILE A 514 15.04 2.37 4.14
CA ILE A 514 15.06 1.01 4.71
C ILE A 514 16.48 0.43 4.66
N SER A 515 17.18 0.57 3.53
CA SER A 515 18.53 0.03 3.34
C SER A 515 19.56 0.68 4.28
N TYR A 516 19.41 1.98 4.56
CA TYR A 516 20.23 2.71 5.51
C TYR A 516 20.00 2.19 6.93
N ALA A 517 18.73 2.09 7.34
CA ALA A 517 18.37 1.61 8.68
C ALA A 517 18.89 0.20 8.95
N ALA A 518 18.86 -0.68 7.95
CA ALA A 518 19.25 -2.08 8.07
C ALA A 518 20.71 -2.37 7.67
N ARG A 519 21.51 -1.35 7.37
CA ARG A 519 22.91 -1.45 6.89
C ARG A 519 23.07 -2.45 5.74
N MET A 520 22.23 -2.33 4.71
CA MET A 520 22.28 -3.17 3.51
C MET A 520 22.31 -2.31 2.24
N GLY A 521 22.70 -2.90 1.12
CA GLY A 521 22.64 -2.24 -0.19
C GLY A 521 23.33 -0.85 -0.21
N PRO A 522 22.75 0.13 -0.92
CA PRO A 522 23.27 1.51 -0.97
C PRO A 522 23.35 2.18 0.41
N GLY A 523 22.42 1.87 1.31
CA GLY A 523 22.38 2.46 2.64
C GLY A 523 23.61 2.13 3.49
N ALA A 524 24.19 0.94 3.35
CA ALA A 524 25.44 0.57 4.02
C ALA A 524 26.64 1.44 3.59
N GLU A 525 26.67 1.92 2.34
CA GLU A 525 27.72 2.83 1.86
C GLU A 525 27.55 4.24 2.39
N ILE A 526 26.31 4.74 2.41
CA ILE A 526 25.96 6.06 2.95
C ILE A 526 26.29 6.11 4.44
N GLU A 527 25.95 5.06 5.18
CA GLU A 527 26.16 4.98 6.61
C GLU A 527 27.65 4.97 6.98
N ARG A 528 28.49 4.19 6.27
CA ARG A 528 29.95 4.25 6.43
C ARG A 528 30.53 5.64 6.23
N LYS A 529 30.01 6.41 5.26
CA LYS A 529 30.44 7.80 5.03
C LYS A 529 29.98 8.72 6.16
N HIS A 530 28.73 8.58 6.61
CA HIS A 530 28.17 9.36 7.71
C HIS A 530 28.92 9.11 9.05
N GLU A 531 29.28 7.86 9.36
CA GLU A 531 30.12 7.55 10.52
C GLU A 531 31.52 8.19 10.40
N ALA A 532 32.14 8.14 9.22
CA ALA A 532 33.43 8.78 8.97
C ALA A 532 33.37 10.30 9.18
N ASP A 533 32.36 10.97 8.64
CA ASP A 533 32.19 12.43 8.76
C ASP A 533 31.93 12.84 10.22
N SER A 534 31.04 12.14 10.93
CA SER A 534 30.76 12.42 12.35
C SER A 534 31.96 12.16 13.27
N SER A 535 32.82 11.19 12.93
CA SER A 535 34.08 10.97 13.65
C SER A 535 35.09 12.10 13.43
N SER A 536 35.14 12.67 12.23
CA SER A 536 36.01 13.80 11.89
C SER A 536 35.61 15.10 12.62
N GLU A 537 34.31 15.35 12.77
CA GLU A 537 33.79 16.48 13.55
C GLU A 537 34.10 16.32 15.05
N LYS A 538 33.97 15.11 15.61
CA LYS A 538 34.35 14.84 17.01
C LYS A 538 35.85 15.05 17.26
N ILE A 539 36.71 14.74 16.29
CA ILE A 539 38.15 15.00 16.37
C ILE A 539 38.43 16.52 16.33
N PHE A 540 37.70 17.28 15.52
CA PHE A 540 37.81 18.75 15.47
C PHE A 540 37.36 19.43 16.78
N VAL A 541 36.26 18.95 17.40
CA VAL A 541 35.78 19.50 18.67
C VAL A 541 36.73 19.17 19.82
N SER A 542 37.25 17.95 19.89
CA SER A 542 38.19 17.55 20.96
C SER A 542 39.54 18.27 20.89
N SER A 543 40.07 18.49 19.68
CA SER A 543 41.30 19.28 19.48
C SER A 543 41.12 20.76 19.82
N SER A 544 39.94 21.34 19.51
CA SER A 544 39.59 22.71 19.87
C SER A 544 39.44 22.88 21.40
N LEU A 545 38.84 21.90 22.08
CA LEU A 545 38.69 21.90 23.55
C LEU A 545 40.05 21.73 24.26
N ALA A 546 40.93 20.88 23.72
CA ALA A 546 42.29 20.71 24.23
C ALA A 546 43.12 21.99 24.04
N ALA A 547 43.02 22.65 22.89
CA ALA A 547 43.67 23.93 22.65
C ALA A 547 43.16 25.04 23.59
N PHE A 548 41.84 25.09 23.84
CA PHE A 548 41.24 26.04 24.78
C PHE A 548 41.68 25.78 26.23
N MET A 549 41.70 24.53 26.69
CA MET A 549 42.20 24.16 28.03
C MET A 549 43.68 24.48 28.20
N THR A 550 44.49 24.31 27.14
CA THR A 550 45.92 24.67 27.16
C THR A 550 46.12 26.18 27.22
N LEU A 551 45.30 26.96 26.51
CA LEU A 551 45.33 28.42 26.54
C LEU A 551 44.92 28.98 27.92
N VAL A 552 43.89 28.40 28.54
CA VAL A 552 43.45 28.77 29.90
C VAL A 552 44.52 28.43 30.95
N ALA A 553 45.21 27.29 30.83
CA ALA A 553 46.31 26.94 31.73
C ALA A 553 47.54 27.85 31.57
N LEU A 554 47.78 28.41 30.38
CA LEU A 554 48.83 29.39 30.10
C LEU A 554 48.49 30.80 30.61
N LEU A 555 47.21 31.17 30.67
CA LEU A 555 46.74 32.45 31.20
C LEU A 555 46.61 32.48 32.75
N LEU A 556 46.62 31.31 33.38
CA LEU A 556 46.56 31.13 34.84
C LEU A 556 47.95 30.93 35.50
N ARG A 557 49.03 31.05 34.73
CA ARG A 557 50.42 31.14 35.21
C ARG A 557 50.93 32.55 34.98
#